data_AF-A0A3B1A4S6-F1
#
_entry.id   AF-A0A3B1A4S6-F1
#
_cell.length_a   1.000
_cell.length_b   1.000
_cell.length_c   1.000
_cell.angle_alpha   90.00
_cell.angle_beta   90.00
_cell.angle_gamma   90.00
#
_symmetry.space_group_name_H-M   'P 1'
#
loop_
_entity.id
_entity.type
_entity.pdbx_description
1 polymer ?
#
loop_
_entity_poly.entity_id
_entity_poly.type
_entity_poly.pdbx_seq_one_letter_code
_entity_poly.pdbx_strand_id
1 'polypeptide(L)'
;MRYIKLFTFAVLSLIVSSSAFASGSHDMSKENHADSTYNQGKTVVHKQLICQSCPLETANLDKDAAMTIIEKLVTGNTSVESISESDKQSVIVYLEKRFSLKQN
;
A
#
# COMPACT_ATOMS: atom_id res chain seq x y z
N MET A 1 52.15 -17.69 -36.65
CA MET A 1 51.02 -17.04 -37.35
C MET A 1 49.75 -17.74 -36.84
N ARG A 2 48.99 -17.09 -35.94
CA ARG A 2 47.57 -16.64 -36.07
C ARG A 2 46.64 -17.77 -36.61
N TYR A 3 45.42 -18.04 -36.14
CA TYR A 3 44.29 -17.15 -35.80
C TYR A 3 43.27 -17.90 -34.90
N ILE A 4 42.81 -17.22 -33.84
CA ILE A 4 41.39 -16.95 -33.50
C ILE A 4 40.42 -18.15 -33.48
N LYS A 5 39.91 -18.48 -32.28
CA LYS A 5 38.46 -18.49 -32.05
C LYS A 5 38.11 -18.40 -30.56
N LEU A 6 37.50 -17.26 -30.23
CA LEU A 6 36.66 -17.03 -29.06
C LEU A 6 35.66 -18.18 -28.89
N PHE A 7 35.50 -18.70 -27.66
CA PHE A 7 34.18 -19.07 -27.18
C PHE A 7 34.11 -18.94 -25.66
N THR A 8 33.70 -17.74 -25.28
CA THR A 8 33.13 -17.34 -24.00
C THR A 8 32.09 -18.37 -23.51
N PHE A 9 32.31 -18.93 -22.32
CA PHE A 9 31.23 -19.45 -21.48
C PHE A 9 31.23 -18.65 -20.17
N ALA A 10 30.55 -17.51 -20.19
CA ALA A 10 30.21 -16.76 -18.99
C ALA A 10 29.06 -17.48 -18.30
N VAL A 11 29.40 -18.16 -17.20
CA VAL A 11 28.49 -18.98 -16.40
C VAL A 11 27.77 -18.07 -15.39
N LEU A 12 26.45 -18.05 -15.53
CA LEU A 12 25.45 -18.08 -14.45
C LEU A 12 25.22 -16.79 -13.62
N SER A 13 24.24 -16.03 -14.11
CA SER A 13 23.04 -15.60 -13.37
C SER A 13 23.14 -15.42 -11.85
N LEU A 14 23.31 -14.17 -11.42
CA LEU A 14 22.78 -13.67 -10.15
C LEU A 14 21.80 -12.54 -10.47
N ILE A 15 20.57 -12.92 -10.82
CA ILE A 15 19.45 -11.98 -10.83
C ILE A 15 19.07 -11.80 -9.36
N VAL A 16 19.77 -10.91 -8.67
CA VAL A 16 19.30 -10.40 -7.39
C VAL A 16 18.11 -9.50 -7.72
N SER A 17 16.91 -10.07 -7.65
CA SER A 17 15.68 -9.30 -7.66
C SER A 17 15.67 -8.44 -6.41
N SER A 18 16.19 -7.22 -6.52
CA SER A 18 16.02 -6.19 -5.51
C SER A 18 14.54 -5.86 -5.44
N SER A 19 13.82 -6.48 -4.50
CA SER A 19 12.55 -5.94 -4.03
C SER A 19 12.88 -4.65 -3.30
N ALA A 20 13.02 -3.56 -4.06
CA ALA A 20 13.10 -2.22 -3.53
C ALA A 20 11.76 -1.90 -2.89
N PHE A 21 11.62 -2.20 -1.60
CA PHE A 21 10.62 -1.53 -0.77
C PHE A 21 11.10 -0.10 -0.58
N ALA A 22 10.91 0.72 -1.60
CA ALA A 22 11.01 2.16 -1.47
C ALA A 22 9.86 2.59 -0.53
N SER A 23 10.12 2.53 0.76
CA SER A 23 9.38 3.30 1.77
C SER A 23 9.77 4.76 1.57
N GLY A 24 9.29 5.36 0.48
CA GLY A 24 9.40 6.78 0.25
C GLY A 24 8.59 7.51 1.30
N SER A 25 9.28 8.18 2.22
CA SER A 25 8.71 9.29 2.97
C SER A 25 8.17 10.27 1.94
N HIS A 26 6.84 10.41 1.86
CA HIS A 26 6.24 11.38 0.97
C HIS A 26 6.46 12.77 1.57
N ASP A 27 7.44 13.51 1.04
CA ASP A 27 7.54 14.95 1.27
C ASP A 27 6.28 15.62 0.69
N MET A 28 5.37 15.97 1.59
CA MET A 28 4.11 16.66 1.33
C MET A 28 4.40 18.09 0.86
N SER A 29 4.81 18.26 -0.40
CA SER A 29 4.80 19.57 -1.04
C SER A 29 3.35 20.07 -1.12
N LYS A 30 3.12 21.25 -0.54
CA LYS A 30 1.83 21.88 -0.15
C LYS A 30 0.75 22.04 -1.23
N GLU A 31 0.96 21.60 -2.47
CA GLU A 31 0.09 21.98 -3.58
C GLU A 31 -1.19 21.14 -3.71
N ASN A 32 -1.26 19.90 -3.18
CA ASN A 32 -2.45 19.03 -3.29
C ASN A 32 -2.64 18.09 -2.08
N HIS A 33 -2.73 18.65 -0.87
CA HIS A 33 -2.74 17.88 0.38
C HIS A 33 -3.92 16.89 0.50
N ALA A 34 -5.09 17.23 -0.06
CA ALA A 34 -6.27 16.37 -0.04
C ALA A 34 -6.14 15.15 -0.96
N ASP A 35 -5.53 15.32 -2.13
CA ASP A 35 -5.31 14.23 -3.08
C ASP A 35 -4.15 13.33 -2.62
N SER A 36 -3.13 13.89 -1.95
CA SER A 36 -2.07 13.07 -1.36
C SER A 36 -2.59 12.21 -0.21
N THR A 37 -3.45 12.76 0.66
CA THR A 37 -4.09 12.01 1.77
C THR A 37 -4.97 10.88 1.23
N TYR A 38 -5.77 11.16 0.20
CA TYR A 38 -6.59 10.14 -0.46
C TYR A 38 -5.73 9.01 -1.07
N ASN A 39 -4.64 9.36 -1.76
CA ASN A 39 -3.76 8.38 -2.38
C ASN A 39 -2.96 7.56 -1.35
N GLN A 40 -2.57 8.18 -0.24
CA GLN A 40 -1.96 7.50 0.90
C GLN A 40 -2.95 6.49 1.48
N GLY A 41 -4.19 6.91 1.78
CA GLY A 41 -5.23 6.03 2.27
C GLY A 41 -5.49 4.84 1.35
N LYS A 42 -5.60 5.09 0.04
CA LYS A 42 -5.73 4.03 -0.97
C LYS A 42 -4.58 3.02 -0.88
N THR A 43 -3.35 3.52 -0.76
CA THR A 43 -2.15 2.69 -0.69
C THR A 43 -2.16 1.82 0.55
N VAL A 44 -2.46 2.41 1.71
CA VAL A 44 -2.53 1.70 2.99
C VAL A 44 -3.59 0.61 2.96
N VAL A 45 -4.81 0.91 2.46
CA VAL A 45 -5.87 -0.10 2.33
C VAL A 45 -5.37 -1.31 1.54
N HIS A 46 -4.88 -1.09 0.32
CA HIS A 46 -4.53 -2.20 -0.57
C HIS A 46 -3.23 -2.94 -0.20
N LYS A 47 -2.27 -2.28 0.46
CA LYS A 47 -0.98 -2.89 0.80
C LYS A 47 -0.89 -3.42 2.22
N GLN A 48 -1.68 -2.89 3.15
CA GLN A 48 -1.56 -3.20 4.58
C GLN A 48 -2.84 -3.76 5.20
N LEU A 49 -4.02 -3.53 4.59
CA LEU A 49 -5.28 -4.01 5.16
C LEU A 49 -5.87 -5.19 4.39
N ILE A 50 -5.96 -5.12 3.07
CA ILE A 50 -6.72 -6.09 2.25
C ILE A 50 -5.86 -6.90 1.28
N CYS A 51 -4.55 -6.89 1.45
CA CYS A 51 -3.62 -7.69 0.65
C CYS A 51 -3.68 -9.18 1.01
N GLN A 52 -3.07 -10.02 0.17
CA GLN A 52 -2.86 -11.44 0.48
C GLN A 52 -1.95 -11.55 1.72
N SER A 53 -2.44 -12.15 2.81
CA SER A 53 -1.81 -12.18 4.15
C SER A 53 -1.95 -10.91 5.01
N CYS A 54 -2.79 -9.95 4.62
CA CYS A 54 -3.11 -8.79 5.46
C CYS A 54 -4.22 -9.10 6.50
N PRO A 55 -4.34 -8.31 7.58
CA PRO A 55 -5.24 -8.62 8.70
C PRO A 55 -6.73 -8.65 8.34
N LEU A 56 -7.11 -7.98 7.26
CA LEU A 56 -8.49 -7.86 6.79
C LEU A 56 -8.62 -8.43 5.39
N GLU A 57 -7.86 -9.49 5.07
CA GLU A 57 -7.91 -10.21 3.80
C GLU A 57 -9.36 -10.38 3.35
N THR A 58 -9.77 -9.53 2.41
CA THR A 58 -11.13 -9.50 1.89
C THR A 58 -11.05 -9.60 0.38
N ALA A 59 -11.84 -10.52 -0.17
CA ALA A 59 -11.92 -10.72 -1.61
C ALA A 59 -12.51 -9.51 -2.34
N ASN A 60 -13.35 -8.72 -1.65
CA ASN A 60 -13.96 -7.52 -2.21
C ASN A 60 -14.05 -6.40 -1.16
N LEU A 61 -13.60 -5.21 -1.53
CA LEU A 61 -13.83 -3.99 -0.76
C LEU A 61 -15.14 -3.37 -1.24
N ASP A 62 -16.23 -3.62 -0.53
CA ASP A 62 -17.54 -3.02 -0.74
C ASP A 62 -17.86 -1.97 0.34
N LYS A 63 -19.08 -1.42 0.29
CA LYS A 63 -19.53 -0.36 1.18
C LYS A 63 -19.59 -0.82 2.64
N ASP A 64 -20.08 -2.03 2.90
CA ASP A 64 -20.26 -2.57 4.24
C ASP A 64 -18.92 -2.96 4.85
N ALA A 65 -18.03 -3.56 4.04
CA ALA A 65 -16.64 -3.78 4.40
C ALA A 65 -15.94 -2.46 4.74
N ALA A 66 -16.12 -1.42 3.93
CA ALA A 66 -15.52 -0.11 4.20
C ALA A 66 -16.00 0.50 5.53
N MET A 67 -17.30 0.42 5.83
CA MET A 67 -17.84 0.88 7.12
C MET A 67 -17.28 0.09 8.30
N THR A 68 -17.19 -1.24 8.17
CA THR A 68 -16.60 -2.12 9.20
C THR A 68 -15.13 -1.77 9.45
N ILE A 69 -14.37 -1.47 8.39
CA ILE A 69 -12.96 -1.08 8.50
C ILE A 69 -12.84 0.25 9.25
N ILE A 70 -13.65 1.26 8.89
CA ILE A 70 -13.66 2.55 9.58
C ILE A 70 -13.99 2.37 11.07
N GLU A 71 -15.03 1.59 11.38
CA GLU A 71 -15.41 1.31 12.78
C GLU A 71 -14.28 0.65 13.56
N LYS A 72 -13.61 -0.37 12.98
CA LYS A 72 -12.45 -1.02 13.60
C LYS A 72 -11.27 -0.08 13.84
N LEU A 73 -11.05 0.88 12.93
CA LEU A 73 -10.00 1.90 13.07
C LEU A 73 -10.31 2.91 14.18
N VAL A 74 -11.59 3.34 14.28
CA VAL A 74 -12.04 4.32 15.29
C VAL A 74 -12.12 3.70 16.68
N THR A 75 -12.57 2.44 16.79
CA THR A 75 -12.71 1.72 18.07
C THR A 75 -11.39 1.15 18.59
N GLY A 76 -10.29 1.27 17.83
CA GLY A 76 -8.97 0.82 18.26
C GLY A 76 -8.81 -0.70 18.29
N ASN A 77 -9.38 -1.41 17.30
CA ASN A 77 -9.26 -2.86 17.22
C ASN A 77 -7.80 -3.32 16.93
N THR A 78 -7.33 -4.35 17.64
CA THR A 78 -5.95 -4.87 17.56
C THR A 78 -5.57 -5.45 16.19
N SER A 79 -6.54 -5.82 15.34
CA SER A 79 -6.26 -6.28 13.97
C SER A 79 -5.69 -5.19 13.05
N VAL A 80 -5.82 -3.92 13.44
CA VAL A 80 -5.32 -2.75 12.69
C VAL A 80 -4.40 -1.89 13.53
N GLU A 81 -3.81 -2.46 14.59
CA GLU A 81 -2.92 -1.73 15.51
C GLU A 81 -1.56 -1.37 14.88
N SER A 82 -1.16 -2.11 13.84
CA SER A 82 0.14 -1.93 13.19
C SER A 82 0.24 -0.70 12.27
N ILE A 83 -0.87 0.02 12.04
CA ILE A 83 -0.89 1.24 11.22
C ILE A 83 -0.83 2.50 12.10
N SER A 84 -0.05 3.47 11.62
CA SER A 84 0.13 4.76 12.29
C SER A 84 -1.19 5.55 12.32
N GLU A 85 -1.37 6.42 13.33
CA GLU A 85 -2.57 7.27 13.42
C GLU A 85 -2.79 8.14 12.17
N SER A 86 -1.72 8.64 11.53
CA SER A 86 -1.81 9.37 10.26
C SER A 86 -2.31 8.50 9.10
N ASP A 87 -1.93 7.23 9.08
CA ASP A 87 -2.42 6.27 8.08
C ASP A 87 -3.88 5.91 8.33
N LYS A 88 -4.29 5.75 9.60
CA LYS A 88 -5.70 5.53 9.96
C LYS A 88 -6.59 6.65 9.42
N GLN A 89 -6.20 7.92 9.64
CA GLN A 89 -6.94 9.08 9.13
C GLN A 89 -6.98 9.10 7.59
N SER A 90 -5.86 8.78 6.94
CA SER A 90 -5.79 8.71 5.47
C SER A 90 -6.70 7.61 4.91
N VAL A 91 -6.76 6.45 5.57
CA VAL A 91 -7.65 5.33 5.21
C VAL A 91 -9.12 5.74 5.34
N ILE A 92 -9.50 6.41 6.44
CA ILE A 92 -10.86 6.90 6.65
C ILE A 92 -11.25 7.85 5.50
N VAL A 93 -10.43 8.85 5.20
CA VAL A 93 -10.67 9.81 4.10
C VAL A 93 -10.84 9.10 2.76
N TYR A 94 -9.99 8.11 2.47
CA TYR A 94 -10.07 7.32 1.25
C TYR A 94 -11.40 6.54 1.14
N LEU A 95 -11.75 5.79 2.18
CA LEU A 95 -12.96 4.95 2.20
C LEU A 95 -14.23 5.82 2.15
N GLU A 96 -14.28 6.90 2.90
CA GLU A 96 -15.40 7.85 2.89
C GLU A 96 -15.62 8.45 1.51
N LYS A 97 -14.55 8.89 0.84
CA LYS A 97 -14.63 9.49 -0.50
C LYS A 97 -14.98 8.43 -1.56
N ARG A 98 -14.38 7.24 -1.49
CA ARG A 98 -14.56 6.16 -2.49
C ARG A 98 -15.98 5.60 -2.51
N PHE A 99 -16.60 5.50 -1.34
CA PHE A 99 -17.93 4.91 -1.16
C PHE A 99 -19.01 5.94 -0.81
N SER A 100 -18.68 7.23 -0.84
CA SER A 100 -19.57 8.34 -0.51
C SER A 100 -20.24 8.14 0.86
N LEU A 101 -19.45 7.74 1.86
CA LEU A 101 -19.93 7.36 3.20
C LEU A 101 -20.17 8.55 4.13
N LYS A 102 -19.86 9.78 3.71
CA LYS A 102 -20.00 10.98 4.54
C LYS A 102 -21.31 10.93 5.34
N GLN A 103 -21.18 10.63 6.63
CA GLN A 103 -22.25 10.85 7.58
C GLN A 103 -22.30 12.35 7.79
N ASN A 104 -23.48 12.90 7.53
CA ASN A 104 -23.80 14.30 7.67
C ASN A 104 -23.74 14.73 9.14
#